data_AF-A0A380EI07-F1
#
_entry.id   AF-A0A380EI07-F1
#
_cell.length_a   1.000
_cell.length_b   1.000
_cell.length_c   1.000
_cell.angle_alpha   90.00
_cell.angle_beta   90.00
_cell.angle_gamma   90.00
#
_symmetry.space_group_name_H-M   'P 1'
#
loop_
_entity.id
_entity.type
_entity.pdbx_description
1 polymer ?
#
loop_
_entity_poly.entity_id
_entity_poly.type
_entity_poly.pdbx_seq_one_letter_code
_entity_poly.pdbx_strand_id
1 'polypeptide(L)' 'MLRQRSGAIINLSSVVGAVGNPGQANYVATKAGVIGLTKSAARELASRGITVNAVAPGFIVSDMTDALSDELKEQC' A
#
# COMPACT_ATOMS: atom_id res chain seq x y z
N MET A 1 12.48 -14.66 10.72
CA MET A 1 12.85 -14.29 9.33
C MET A 1 14.35 -14.21 9.07
N LEU A 2 15.13 -13.39 9.79
CA LEU A 2 16.57 -13.25 9.47
C LEU A 2 17.40 -14.51 9.73
N ARG A 3 17.13 -15.26 10.82
CA ARG A 3 17.81 -16.54 11.11
C ARG A 3 17.32 -17.70 10.23
N GLN A 4 16.03 -17.73 9.91
CA GLN A 4 15.41 -18.80 9.10
C GLN A 4 15.65 -18.65 7.59
N ARG A 5 16.18 -17.50 7.14
CA ARG A 5 16.50 -17.18 5.73
C ARG A 5 15.37 -17.46 4.73
N SER A 6 14.14 -17.24 5.17
CA SER A 6 12.94 -17.37 4.35
C SER A 6 11.78 -16.55 4.92
N GLY A 7 10.87 -16.13 4.04
CA GLY A 7 9.57 -15.57 4.43
C GLY A 7 9.07 -14.49 3.47
N ALA A 8 7.88 -13.96 3.76
CA ALA A 8 7.24 -12.93 2.96
C ALA A 8 6.72 -11.80 3.86
N ILE A 9 6.85 -10.56 3.38
CA ILE A 9 6.26 -9.35 3.98
C ILE A 9 5.33 -8.75 2.93
N ILE A 10 4.07 -8.48 3.30
CA ILE A 10 3.11 -7.79 2.44
C ILE A 10 2.66 -6.50 3.11
N ASN A 11 2.97 -5.39 2.47
CA ASN A 11 2.57 -4.06 2.91
C ASN A 11 1.28 -3.61 2.20
N LEU A 12 0.49 -2.76 2.87
CA LEU A 12 -0.69 -2.14 2.28
C LEU A 12 -0.42 -0.68 1.89
N SER A 13 -0.31 -0.46 0.59
CA SER A 13 -0.35 0.86 -0.05
C SER A 13 -1.80 1.19 -0.45
N SER A 14 -1.98 1.97 -1.51
CA SER A 14 -3.27 2.33 -2.13
C SER A 14 -2.99 2.91 -3.52
N VAL A 15 -3.96 2.82 -4.44
CA VAL A 15 -3.86 3.47 -5.76
C VAL A 15 -3.57 4.97 -5.62
N VAL A 16 -4.13 5.64 -4.62
CA VAL A 16 -3.90 7.08 -4.38
C VAL A 16 -2.45 7.38 -3.99
N GLY A 17 -1.71 6.41 -3.46
CA GLY A 17 -0.27 6.55 -3.22
C GLY A 17 0.56 6.58 -4.51
N ALA A 18 -0.01 6.15 -5.64
CA ALA A 18 0.62 6.19 -6.95
C ALA A 18 0.11 7.37 -7.81
N VAL A 19 -1.19 7.63 -7.80
CA VAL A 19 -1.82 8.65 -8.67
C VAL A 19 -2.07 9.99 -7.97
N GLY A 20 -2.07 10.02 -6.64
CA GLY A 20 -2.49 11.18 -5.84
C GLY A 20 -4.01 11.28 -5.69
N ASN A 21 -4.47 12.05 -4.70
CA ASN A 21 -5.88 12.40 -4.56
C ASN A 21 -6.00 13.77 -3.87
N PRO A 22 -6.68 14.77 -4.46
CA PRO A 22 -6.91 16.07 -3.83
C PRO A 22 -7.53 15.92 -2.43
N GLY A 23 -7.10 16.77 -1.48
CA GLY A 23 -7.56 16.71 -0.09
C GLY A 23 -6.95 15.60 0.77
N GLN A 24 -6.12 14.71 0.20
CA GLN A 24 -5.52 13.57 0.90
C GLN A 24 -3.98 13.60 0.92
N ALA A 25 -3.36 14.79 0.98
CA ALA A 25 -1.89 14.91 0.87
C ALA A 25 -1.11 14.06 1.89
N ASN A 26 -1.57 13.99 3.13
CA ASN A 26 -1.01 13.13 4.19
C ASN A 26 -1.14 11.64 3.85
N TYR A 27 -2.31 11.20 3.40
CA TYR A 27 -2.57 9.81 3.05
C TYR A 27 -1.78 9.39 1.82
N VAL A 28 -1.73 10.23 0.78
CA VAL A 28 -0.89 10.02 -0.41
C VAL A 28 0.58 9.88 -0.02
N ALA A 29 1.11 10.79 0.80
CA ALA A 29 2.51 10.75 1.24
C ALA A 29 2.83 9.44 1.98
N THR A 30 1.97 9.02 2.90
CA THR A 30 2.18 7.76 3.64
C THR A 30 2.11 6.53 2.73
N LYS A 31 1.13 6.46 1.82
CA LYS A 31 0.93 5.30 0.94
C LYS A 31 1.96 5.22 -0.19
N ALA A 32 2.45 6.36 -0.68
CA ALA A 32 3.62 6.43 -1.55
C ALA A 32 4.89 6.00 -0.81
N GLY A 33 5.05 6.44 0.44
CA GLY A 33 6.15 6.01 1.32
C GLY A 33 6.21 4.51 1.52
N VAL A 34 5.05 3.84 1.67
CA VAL A 34 4.96 2.38 1.75
C VAL A 34 5.50 1.69 0.48
N ILE A 35 5.26 2.26 -0.71
CA ILE A 35 5.81 1.73 -1.97
C ILE A 35 7.34 1.85 -1.96
N GLY A 36 7.88 2.99 -1.55
CA GLY A 36 9.33 3.21 -1.40
C GLY A 36 9.96 2.23 -0.40
N LEU A 37 9.35 2.10 0.78
CA LEU A 37 9.77 1.17 1.82
C LEU A 37 9.82 -0.27 1.32
N THR A 38 8.77 -0.70 0.60
CA THR A 38 8.68 -2.03 0.01
C THR A 38 9.84 -2.29 -0.94
N LYS A 39 10.15 -1.33 -1.82
CA LYS A 39 11.27 -1.44 -2.78
C LYS A 39 12.62 -1.50 -2.07
N SER A 40 12.85 -0.70 -1.03
CA SER A 40 14.10 -0.71 -0.26
C SER A 40 14.28 -2.04 0.47
N ALA A 41 13.28 -2.43 1.26
CA ALA A 41 13.32 -3.65 2.06
C ALA A 41 13.43 -4.91 1.19
N ALA A 42 12.78 -4.96 0.03
CA ALA A 42 12.94 -6.07 -0.92
C ALA A 42 14.40 -6.24 -1.35
N ARG A 43 15.11 -5.15 -1.66
CA ARG A 43 16.53 -5.18 -2.06
C ARG A 43 17.44 -5.60 -0.91
N GLU A 44 17.19 -5.09 0.29
CA GLU A 44 17.98 -5.39 1.49
C GLU A 44 17.84 -6.85 1.94
N LEU A 45 16.65 -7.43 1.78
CA LEU A 45 16.31 -8.75 2.32
C LEU A 45 16.37 -9.89 1.28
N ALA A 46 16.51 -9.58 -0.02
CA ALA A 46 16.56 -10.57 -1.10
C ALA A 46 17.63 -11.65 -0.89
N SER A 47 18.84 -11.26 -0.48
CA SER A 47 19.96 -12.20 -0.21
C SER A 47 19.68 -13.19 0.93
N ARG A 48 18.63 -12.94 1.70
CA ARG A 48 18.17 -13.76 2.82
C ARG A 48 16.92 -14.56 2.49
N GLY A 49 16.54 -14.67 1.21
CA GLY A 49 15.37 -15.45 0.78
C GLY A 49 14.04 -14.88 1.26
N ILE A 50 13.99 -13.59 1.60
CA ILE A 50 12.79 -12.91 2.08
C ILE A 50 12.27 -12.00 0.97
N THR A 51 11.00 -12.18 0.60
CA THR A 51 10.33 -11.33 -0.39
C THR A 51 9.53 -10.24 0.31
N VAL A 52 9.55 -9.02 -0.22
CA VAL A 52 8.74 -7.90 0.29
C VAL A 52 7.95 -7.31 -0.86
N ASN A 53 6.63 -7.30 -0.73
CA ASN A 53 5.70 -6.82 -1.75
C ASN A 53 4.67 -5.86 -1.13
N ALA A 54 4.01 -5.08 -1.98
CA ALA A 54 2.92 -4.21 -1.55
C ALA A 54 1.69 -4.45 -2.42
N VAL A 55 0.52 -4.41 -1.79
CA VAL A 55 -0.77 -4.35 -2.46
C VAL A 55 -1.25 -2.91 -2.42
N ALA A 56 -1.73 -2.39 -3.55
CA ALA A 56 -2.31 -1.06 -3.65
C ALA A 56 -3.79 -1.18 -4.01
N PRO A 57 -4.70 -1.30 -3.02
CA PRO A 57 -6.13 -1.38 -3.29
C PRO A 57 -6.63 -0.12 -3.98
N GLY A 58 -7.53 -0.32 -4.94
CA GLY A 58 -8.44 0.70 -5.46
C GLY A 58 -9.59 0.93 -4.49
N PHE A 59 -10.73 1.35 -5.03
CA PHE A 59 -11.97 1.39 -4.26
C PHE A 59 -12.45 -0.05 -3.97
N ILE A 60 -12.79 -0.33 -2.72
CA ILE A 60 -13.25 -1.65 -2.29
C ILE A 60 -14.45 -1.49 -1.37
N VAL A 61 -15.45 -2.36 -1.49
CA VAL A 61 -16.61 -2.35 -0.60
C VAL A 61 -16.17 -2.76 0.81
N SER A 62 -16.44 -1.88 1.76
CA SER A 62 -16.15 -2.03 3.18
C SER A 62 -16.99 -1.06 3.99
N ASP A 63 -17.11 -1.30 5.29
CA ASP A 63 -17.78 -0.39 6.22
C ASP A 63 -17.29 1.07 6.13
N MET A 64 -16.00 1.27 5.78
CA MET A 64 -15.41 2.59 5.58
C MET A 64 -15.90 3.29 4.30
N THR A 65 -16.06 2.53 3.21
CA THR A 65 -16.57 3.10 1.95
C THR A 65 -18.08 3.28 1.98
N ASP A 66 -18.79 2.51 2.80
CA ASP A 66 -20.25 2.63 2.93
C ASP A 66 -20.66 3.95 3.57
N ALA A 67 -19.79 4.50 4.43
CA ALA A 67 -19.94 5.82 5.06
C ALA A 67 -19.68 7.02 4.10
N LEU A 68 -19.19 6.78 2.88
CA LEU A 68 -18.98 7.83 1.89
C LEU A 68 -20.31 8.26 1.26
N SER A 69 -20.42 9.53 0.87
CA SER A 69 -21.57 10.04 0.13
C SER A 69 -21.68 9.35 -1.23
N ASP A 70 -22.90 9.24 -1.75
CA ASP A 70 -23.16 8.55 -3.02
C ASP A 70 -22.43 9.23 -4.20
N GLU A 71 -22.27 10.56 -4.16
CA GLU A 71 -21.46 11.31 -5.13
C GLU A 71 -19.98 10.88 -5.15
N LEU A 72 -19.40 10.53 -4.00
CA LEU A 72 -18.02 10.04 -3.93
C LEU A 72 -17.90 8.57 -4.36
N LYS A 73 -18.96 7.78 -4.17
CA LYS A 73 -19.05 6.40 -4.66
C LYS A 73 -19.20 6.35 -6.18
N GLU A 74 -19.88 7.32 -6.78
CA GLU A 74 -20.10 7.42 -8.23
C GLU A 74 -18.90 8.00 -9.02
N GLN A 75 -18.00 8.76 -8.37
CA GLN A 75 -16.80 9.33 -9.00
C GLN A 75 -15.63 8.34 -9.14
N CYS A 76 -15.84 7.06 -8.81
CA CYS A 76 -14.80 6.02 -8.75
C CYS A 76 -14.92 4.98 -9.86
#